data_AF-A0A673U110-F1
#
_entry.id   AF-A0A673U110-F1
#
_cell.length_a   1.000
_cell.length_b   1.000
_cell.length_c   1.000
_cell.angle_alpha   90.00
_cell.angle_beta   90.00
_cell.angle_gamma   90.00
#
_symmetry.space_group_name_H-M   'P 1'
#
loop_
_entity.id
_entity.type
_entity.pdbx_description
1 polymer ?
#
loop_
_entity_poly.entity_id
_entity_poly.type
_entity_poly.pdbx_seq_one_letter_code
_entity_poly.pdbx_strand_id
1 'polypeptide(L)'
;MGLGFAERRACCLLRPPGSGQEGAGRDAPPELKGGSDMAVPQAYPLGPLHEPASALMEPQPCPQSLAEGFLEEELRLNAELSQLQFSEPVGLIYNPVEYAWEPHRSYVTHYCQGPKEVLFLGMNPGPFGMAQTGVPFGEVSVVRDWLGVVGPVLTPPQEHPKRPVLGLECPHSEWAQRHSRRATC
;
A
#
# COMPACT_ATOMS: atom_id res chain seq x y z
N MET A 1 -3.55 -18.48 -27.91
CA MET A 1 -4.51 -18.30 -26.80
C MET A 1 -3.79 -18.70 -25.52
N GLY A 2 -3.66 -17.82 -24.51
CA GLY A 2 -3.12 -18.28 -23.21
C GLY A 2 -2.46 -17.26 -22.26
N LEU A 3 -2.20 -16.01 -22.65
CA LEU A 3 -1.53 -15.05 -21.75
C LEU A 3 -2.48 -14.04 -21.07
N GLY A 4 -3.73 -13.94 -21.52
CA GLY A 4 -4.69 -12.98 -20.96
C GLY A 4 -5.41 -13.42 -19.68
N PHE A 5 -5.17 -14.62 -19.15
CA PHE A 5 -5.93 -15.13 -18.00
C PHE A 5 -5.30 -14.79 -16.64
N ALA A 6 -3.96 -14.69 -16.58
CA ALA A 6 -3.24 -14.33 -15.35
C ALA A 6 -3.42 -12.83 -15.00
N GLU A 7 -3.34 -11.94 -15.99
CA GLU A 7 -3.61 -10.51 -15.81
C GLU A 7 -5.06 -10.24 -15.43
N ARG A 8 -6.03 -10.94 -16.05
CA ARG A 8 -7.43 -10.81 -15.66
C ARG A 8 -7.70 -11.21 -14.21
N ARG A 9 -6.95 -12.17 -13.63
CA ARG A 9 -7.12 -12.57 -12.23
C ARG A 9 -6.43 -11.65 -11.23
N ALA A 10 -5.24 -11.13 -11.54
CA ALA A 10 -4.60 -10.11 -10.69
C ALA A 10 -5.44 -8.80 -10.68
N CYS A 11 -6.02 -8.45 -11.83
CA CYS A 11 -6.91 -7.31 -12.02
C CYS A 11 -8.28 -7.51 -11.29
N CYS A 12 -8.78 -8.74 -11.16
CA CYS A 12 -10.00 -9.02 -10.38
C CYS A 12 -9.83 -8.88 -8.85
N LEU A 13 -8.60 -8.87 -8.31
CA LEU A 13 -8.36 -8.79 -6.87
C LEU A 13 -8.17 -7.35 -6.34
N LEU A 14 -8.00 -6.37 -7.24
CA LEU A 14 -7.94 -4.95 -6.91
C LEU A 14 -9.25 -4.29 -7.32
N ARG A 15 -10.34 -4.65 -6.64
CA ARG A 15 -11.63 -3.95 -6.85
C ARG A 15 -11.53 -2.56 -6.22
N PRO A 16 -11.85 -1.47 -6.95
CA PRO A 16 -11.88 -0.14 -6.36
C PRO A 16 -12.93 -0.09 -5.22
N PRO A 17 -12.63 0.54 -4.08
CA PRO A 17 -13.59 0.67 -2.99
C PRO A 17 -14.78 1.52 -3.47
N GLY A 18 -16.01 0.99 -3.37
CA GLY A 18 -17.24 1.76 -3.68
C GLY A 18 -18.38 1.06 -4.42
N SER A 19 -18.36 -0.27 -4.63
CA SER A 19 -19.46 -0.98 -5.33
C SER A 19 -20.17 -2.03 -4.46
N GLY A 20 -20.50 -1.68 -3.21
CA GLY A 20 -21.40 -2.47 -2.36
C GLY A 20 -22.82 -1.90 -2.39
N GLN A 21 -23.82 -2.71 -2.78
CA GLN A 21 -25.22 -2.47 -2.43
C GLN A 21 -25.49 -3.12 -1.06
N GLU A 22 -25.86 -2.31 -0.07
CA GLU A 22 -26.34 -2.77 1.25
C GLU A 22 -27.75 -3.36 1.12
N GLY A 23 -27.91 -4.61 1.51
CA GLY A 23 -29.20 -5.26 1.71
C GLY A 23 -29.56 -5.29 3.19
N ALA A 24 -30.59 -4.53 3.57
CA ALA A 24 -31.13 -4.46 4.92
C ALA A 24 -31.80 -5.78 5.36
N GLY A 25 -31.54 -6.20 6.59
CA GLY A 25 -32.24 -7.28 7.27
C GLY A 25 -32.25 -7.05 8.77
N ARG A 26 -33.36 -6.47 9.27
CA ARG A 26 -33.69 -6.36 10.69
C ARG A 26 -34.15 -7.74 11.18
N ASP A 27 -33.78 -8.12 12.40
CA ASP A 27 -34.70 -8.74 13.36
C ASP A 27 -34.02 -8.90 14.74
N ALA A 28 -34.71 -8.43 15.77
CA ALA A 28 -34.39 -8.62 17.18
C ALA A 28 -35.62 -9.20 17.89
N PRO A 29 -35.42 -10.08 18.89
CA PRO A 29 -36.42 -10.30 19.94
C PRO A 29 -35.83 -10.25 21.38
N PRO A 30 -36.67 -10.25 22.43
CA PRO A 30 -36.53 -9.33 23.58
C PRO A 30 -36.16 -9.95 24.94
N GLU A 31 -36.08 -9.06 25.94
CA GLU A 31 -35.74 -9.20 27.36
C GLU A 31 -36.58 -10.20 28.19
N LEU A 32 -35.98 -10.69 29.29
CA LEU A 32 -36.66 -11.32 30.43
C LEU A 32 -36.17 -10.74 31.78
N LYS A 33 -37.13 -10.43 32.66
CA LYS A 33 -37.00 -9.88 34.02
C LYS A 33 -36.90 -10.96 35.11
N GLY A 34 -36.35 -10.57 36.26
CA GLY A 34 -36.61 -11.15 37.60
C GLY A 34 -35.32 -11.62 38.28
N GLY A 35 -35.05 -11.40 39.57
CA GLY A 35 -35.79 -10.82 40.69
C GLY A 35 -34.94 -10.98 41.97
N SER A 36 -35.22 -10.15 42.97
CA SER A 36 -34.80 -10.13 44.39
C SER A 36 -34.12 -11.39 44.96
N ASP A 37 -33.03 -11.25 45.73
CA ASP A 37 -33.12 -11.22 47.20
C ASP A 37 -31.80 -10.89 47.94
N MET A 38 -31.96 -10.27 49.10
CA MET A 38 -30.92 -9.83 50.04
C MET A 38 -30.44 -10.97 50.95
N ALA A 39 -29.13 -11.10 51.15
CA ALA A 39 -28.56 -11.65 52.39
C ALA A 39 -27.08 -11.25 52.58
N VAL A 40 -26.83 -10.47 53.64
CA VAL A 40 -25.55 -10.20 54.32
C VAL A 40 -25.74 -10.83 55.71
N PRO A 41 -24.76 -11.52 56.37
CA PRO A 41 -23.45 -10.95 56.70
C PRO A 41 -22.26 -11.92 56.87
N GLN A 42 -21.03 -11.40 56.84
CA GLN A 42 -20.11 -11.48 57.98
C GLN A 42 -18.82 -10.70 57.69
N ALA A 43 -18.48 -9.82 58.63
CA ALA A 43 -17.32 -8.94 58.61
C ALA A 43 -16.06 -9.69 59.08
N TYR A 44 -14.95 -9.48 58.36
CA TYR A 44 -13.60 -9.78 58.82
C TYR A 44 -12.66 -8.62 58.43
N PRO A 45 -11.57 -8.38 59.19
CA PRO A 45 -11.01 -7.04 59.37
C PRO A 45 -10.21 -6.52 58.17
N LEU A 46 -10.28 -5.20 57.99
CA LEU A 46 -9.54 -4.39 57.02
C LEU A 46 -8.02 -4.55 57.18
N GLY A 47 -7.38 -5.16 56.19
CA GLY A 47 -5.95 -5.00 55.92
C GLY A 47 -5.70 -3.75 55.06
N PRO A 48 -4.48 -3.18 55.05
CA PRO A 48 -4.23 -1.89 54.40
C PRO A 48 -4.54 -1.93 52.90
N LEU A 49 -5.34 -0.96 52.45
CA LEU A 49 -5.57 -0.68 51.04
C LEU A 49 -4.22 -0.38 50.37
N HIS A 50 -3.74 -1.32 49.57
CA HIS A 50 -2.69 -1.03 48.60
C HIS A 50 -3.36 -0.26 47.47
N GLU A 51 -3.23 1.06 47.49
CA GLU A 51 -3.48 1.90 46.32
C GLU A 51 -2.53 1.45 45.22
N PRO A 52 -2.98 0.89 44.07
CA PRO A 52 -2.15 0.94 42.90
C PRO A 52 -2.19 2.40 42.43
N ALA A 53 -1.13 3.13 42.76
CA ALA A 53 -0.81 4.38 42.10
C ALA A 53 -1.00 4.17 40.60
N SER A 54 -1.91 4.96 40.01
CA SER A 54 -2.18 5.00 38.58
C SER A 54 -0.87 5.04 37.83
N ALA A 55 -0.44 3.89 37.31
CA ALA A 55 0.54 3.85 36.26
C ALA A 55 -0.11 4.61 35.11
N LEU A 56 0.43 5.80 34.83
CA LEU A 56 0.12 6.56 33.63
C LEU A 56 0.38 5.62 32.46
N MET A 57 -0.69 5.01 31.97
CA MET A 57 -0.65 4.16 30.81
C MET A 57 -0.36 5.11 29.65
N GLU A 58 0.91 5.17 29.26
CA GLU A 58 1.28 5.79 28.00
C GLU A 58 0.38 5.18 26.91
N PRO A 59 -0.27 6.00 26.07
CA PRO A 59 -1.09 5.48 24.99
C PRO A 59 -0.20 4.58 24.15
N GLN A 60 -0.45 3.27 24.24
CA GLN A 60 0.21 2.30 23.39
C GLN A 60 -0.08 2.74 21.95
N PRO A 61 0.95 2.96 21.11
CA PRO A 61 0.72 3.34 19.73
C PRO A 61 -0.20 2.29 19.12
N CYS A 62 -1.29 2.75 18.49
CA CYS A 62 -2.14 1.87 17.70
C CYS A 62 -1.24 1.05 16.75
N PRO A 63 -1.52 -0.25 16.54
CA PRO A 63 -0.78 -1.02 15.56
C PRO A 63 -0.78 -0.25 14.24
N GLN A 64 0.41 0.10 13.73
CA GLN A 64 0.56 0.76 12.44
C GLN A 64 -0.23 -0.01 11.39
N SER A 65 -0.89 0.70 10.48
CA SER A 65 -1.58 0.03 9.37
C SER A 65 -0.57 -0.72 8.50
N LEU A 66 -0.99 -1.80 7.83
CA LEU A 66 -0.10 -2.54 6.93
C LEU A 66 0.50 -1.64 5.85
N ALA A 67 -0.27 -0.66 5.37
CA ALA A 67 0.20 0.32 4.40
C ALA A 67 1.32 1.22 4.97
N GLU A 68 1.19 1.69 6.21
CA GLU A 68 2.24 2.49 6.87
C GLU A 68 3.52 1.67 7.06
N GLY A 69 3.39 0.45 7.60
CA GLY A 69 4.55 -0.43 7.77
C GLY A 69 5.24 -0.77 6.44
N PHE A 70 4.47 -0.96 5.36
CA PHE A 70 5.03 -1.21 4.03
C PHE A 70 5.82 0.00 3.50
N LEU A 71 5.26 1.21 3.64
CA LEU A 71 5.91 2.45 3.21
C LEU A 71 7.16 2.75 4.05
N GLU A 72 7.14 2.47 5.35
CA GLU A 72 8.31 2.62 6.22
C GLU A 72 9.46 1.69 5.79
N GLU A 73 9.15 0.44 5.42
CA GLU A 73 10.14 -0.50 4.89
C GLU A 73 10.71 -0.05 3.53
N GLU A 74 9.88 0.51 2.64
CA GLU A 74 10.35 1.09 1.37
C GLU A 74 11.24 2.32 1.58
N LEU A 75 10.92 3.18 2.55
CA LEU A 75 11.78 4.31 2.92
C LEU A 75 13.11 3.84 3.52
N ARG A 76 13.11 2.80 4.35
CA ARG A 76 14.34 2.19 4.87
C ARG A 76 15.18 1.63 3.72
N LEU A 77 14.56 0.89 2.80
CA LEU A 77 15.25 0.35 1.62
C LEU A 77 15.82 1.47 0.74
N ASN A 78 15.07 2.55 0.50
CA ASN A 78 15.58 3.71 -0.25
C ASN A 78 16.81 4.32 0.43
N ALA A 79 16.80 4.45 1.75
CA ALA A 79 17.95 4.93 2.49
C ALA A 79 19.17 4.02 2.29
N GLU A 80 19.00 2.70 2.34
CA GLU A 80 20.08 1.73 2.08
C GLU A 80 20.58 1.80 0.62
N LEU A 81 19.66 1.86 -0.36
CA LEU A 81 20.00 1.96 -1.78
C LEU A 81 20.75 3.25 -2.11
N SER A 82 20.43 4.36 -1.44
CA SER A 82 21.09 5.66 -1.65
C SER A 82 22.58 5.65 -1.30
N GLN A 83 23.04 4.67 -0.52
CA GLN A 83 24.45 4.51 -0.15
C GLN A 83 25.25 3.70 -1.18
N LEU A 84 24.58 3.06 -2.13
CA LEU A 84 25.25 2.25 -3.15
C LEU A 84 25.93 3.13 -4.18
N GLN A 85 27.14 2.74 -4.56
CA GLN A 85 27.89 3.37 -5.64
C GLN A 85 27.96 2.42 -6.82
N PHE A 86 27.67 2.94 -8.01
CA PHE A 86 27.72 2.19 -9.24
C PHE A 86 28.80 2.81 -10.13
N SER A 87 29.57 1.96 -10.78
CA SER A 87 30.56 2.34 -11.78
C SER A 87 30.03 2.06 -13.19
N GLU A 88 30.83 2.40 -14.20
CA GLU A 88 30.58 2.03 -15.58
C GLU A 88 30.21 0.54 -15.74
N PRO A 89 29.25 0.19 -16.63
CA PRO A 89 28.60 1.05 -17.63
C PRO A 89 27.34 1.80 -17.13
N VAL A 90 27.11 1.88 -15.82
CA VAL A 90 25.90 2.53 -15.26
C VAL A 90 26.04 4.04 -15.32
N GLY A 91 25.38 4.67 -16.30
CA GLY A 91 25.42 6.12 -16.47
C GLY A 91 24.41 6.90 -15.61
N LEU A 92 23.22 6.34 -15.35
CA LEU A 92 22.14 7.01 -14.62
C LEU A 92 21.28 6.01 -13.85
N ILE A 93 20.79 6.43 -12.69
CA ILE A 93 19.99 5.62 -11.76
C ILE A 93 18.70 6.39 -11.46
N TYR A 94 17.58 5.68 -11.51
CA TYR A 94 16.25 6.24 -11.31
C TYR A 94 15.62 5.50 -10.14
N ASN A 95 15.17 6.23 -9.13
CA ASN A 95 14.36 5.69 -8.04
C ASN A 95 12.93 6.27 -8.09
N PRO A 96 11.97 5.58 -8.72
CA PRO A 96 10.60 6.08 -8.80
C PRO A 96 9.89 6.19 -7.45
N VAL A 97 10.34 5.46 -6.43
CA VAL A 97 9.76 5.60 -5.08
C VAL A 97 10.14 6.97 -4.48
N GLU A 98 11.20 7.63 -4.96
CA GLU A 98 11.54 9.00 -4.53
C GLU A 98 10.78 10.05 -5.34
N TYR A 99 10.96 10.08 -6.66
CA TYR A 99 10.41 11.17 -7.48
C TYR A 99 8.91 11.00 -7.81
N ALA A 100 8.38 9.79 -7.76
CA ALA A 100 6.94 9.49 -7.93
C ALA A 100 6.30 9.05 -6.60
N TRP A 101 6.81 9.59 -5.47
CA TRP A 101 6.35 9.20 -4.13
C TRP A 101 4.86 9.39 -3.91
N GLU A 102 4.28 10.53 -4.32
CA GLU A 102 2.86 10.80 -4.07
C GLU A 102 1.91 9.78 -4.71
N PRO A 103 2.00 9.47 -6.03
CA PRO A 103 1.17 8.42 -6.61
C PRO A 103 1.50 7.03 -6.04
N HIS A 104 2.76 6.74 -5.72
CA HIS A 104 3.16 5.48 -5.10
C HIS A 104 2.53 5.28 -3.71
N ARG A 105 2.66 6.29 -2.83
CA ARG A 105 2.03 6.33 -1.51
C ARG A 105 0.52 6.20 -1.62
N SER A 106 -0.10 6.93 -2.55
CA SER A 106 -1.53 6.84 -2.83
C SER A 106 -1.94 5.40 -3.17
N TYR A 107 -1.20 4.73 -4.07
CA TYR A 107 -1.44 3.33 -4.41
C TYR A 107 -1.33 2.40 -3.18
N VAL A 108 -0.25 2.49 -2.40
CA VAL A 108 -0.07 1.62 -1.22
C VAL A 108 -1.15 1.86 -0.17
N THR A 109 -1.47 3.11 0.16
CA THR A 109 -2.53 3.44 1.12
C THR A 109 -3.91 2.95 0.68
N HIS A 110 -4.23 3.01 -0.61
CA HIS A 110 -5.53 2.54 -1.12
C HIS A 110 -5.63 1.01 -1.17
N TYR A 111 -4.56 0.31 -1.56
CA TYR A 111 -4.64 -1.12 -1.90
C TYR A 111 -4.01 -2.05 -0.84
N CYS A 112 -3.24 -1.52 0.12
CA CYS A 112 -2.55 -2.29 1.17
C CYS A 112 -3.21 -2.19 2.56
N GLN A 113 -4.55 -2.19 2.63
CA GLN A 113 -5.31 -1.98 3.88
C GLN A 113 -5.34 -3.18 4.85
N GLY A 114 -4.80 -4.34 4.47
CA GLY A 114 -4.87 -5.56 5.27
C GLY A 114 -4.03 -6.70 4.66
N PRO A 115 -3.84 -7.81 5.40
CA PRO A 115 -2.94 -8.89 5.03
C PRO A 115 -3.26 -9.46 3.65
N LYS A 116 -2.21 -9.86 2.92
CA LYS A 116 -2.30 -10.40 1.57
C LYS A 116 -1.82 -11.85 1.57
N GLU A 117 -2.64 -12.76 1.07
CA GLU A 117 -2.24 -14.18 0.91
C GLU A 117 -1.24 -14.37 -0.24
N VAL A 118 -1.26 -13.48 -1.22
CA VAL A 118 -0.47 -13.55 -2.44
C VAL A 118 0.23 -12.22 -2.68
N LEU A 119 1.53 -12.29 -2.99
CA LEU A 119 2.34 -11.16 -3.41
C LEU A 119 2.88 -11.42 -4.83
N PHE A 120 2.58 -10.51 -5.75
CA PHE A 120 3.17 -10.52 -7.09
C PHE A 120 4.47 -9.70 -7.08
N LEU A 121 5.56 -10.31 -7.52
CA LEU A 121 6.89 -9.68 -7.54
C LEU A 121 7.39 -9.53 -8.98
N GLY A 122 7.75 -8.29 -9.34
CA GLY A 122 8.51 -7.99 -10.54
C GLY A 122 10.02 -7.95 -10.26
N MET A 123 10.83 -7.66 -11.28
CA MET A 123 12.27 -7.44 -11.10
C MET A 123 12.57 -6.00 -10.72
N ASN A 124 12.25 -5.06 -11.62
CA ASN A 124 12.57 -3.64 -11.48
C ASN A 124 11.67 -2.78 -12.38
N PRO A 125 11.58 -1.46 -12.13
CA PRO A 125 10.75 -0.56 -12.92
C PRO A 125 11.04 -0.59 -14.42
N GLY A 126 10.00 -0.76 -15.22
CA GLY A 126 10.02 -0.47 -16.66
C GLY A 126 9.97 1.05 -16.91
N PRO A 127 10.61 1.55 -17.99
CA PRO A 127 10.78 2.99 -18.21
C PRO A 127 9.50 3.74 -18.59
N PHE A 128 8.43 3.05 -19.00
CA PHE A 128 7.14 3.64 -19.35
C PHE A 128 6.00 3.15 -18.45
N GLY A 129 6.32 2.35 -17.44
CA GLY A 129 5.41 1.89 -16.40
C GLY A 129 5.74 2.58 -15.08
N MET A 130 6.25 1.81 -14.12
CA MET A 130 6.56 2.30 -12.77
C MET A 130 7.53 3.49 -12.75
N ALA A 131 8.46 3.61 -13.70
CA ALA A 131 9.33 4.79 -13.78
C ALA A 131 8.60 6.10 -14.14
N GLN A 132 7.36 6.00 -14.63
CA GLN A 132 6.51 7.15 -14.93
C GLN A 132 5.46 7.36 -13.84
N THR A 133 4.97 6.28 -13.25
CA THR A 133 3.75 6.30 -12.43
C THR A 133 3.98 6.08 -10.94
N GLY A 134 5.15 5.57 -10.54
CA GLY A 134 5.40 5.10 -9.17
C GLY A 134 4.70 3.78 -8.83
N VAL A 135 3.81 3.25 -9.68
CA VAL A 135 3.03 2.04 -9.40
C VAL A 135 3.69 0.80 -10.01
N PRO A 136 3.86 -0.32 -9.28
CA PRO A 136 4.39 -1.56 -9.84
C PRO A 136 3.57 -2.05 -11.04
N PHE A 137 4.23 -2.43 -12.13
CA PHE A 137 3.58 -2.77 -13.41
C PHE A 137 2.65 -1.65 -13.95
N GLY A 138 2.86 -0.41 -13.52
CA GLY A 138 1.91 0.68 -13.67
C GLY A 138 1.90 1.29 -15.06
N GLU A 139 1.25 0.64 -16.00
CA GLU A 139 0.86 1.24 -17.27
C GLU A 139 -0.03 2.48 -17.00
N VAL A 140 0.28 3.58 -17.68
CA VAL A 140 -0.27 4.91 -17.36
C VAL A 140 -1.79 4.94 -17.38
N SER A 141 -2.43 4.40 -18.44
CA SER A 141 -3.90 4.40 -18.54
C SER A 141 -4.55 3.55 -17.46
N VAL A 142 -3.98 2.40 -17.12
CA VAL A 142 -4.47 1.53 -16.04
C VAL A 142 -4.34 2.23 -14.69
N VAL A 143 -3.20 2.87 -14.41
CA VAL A 143 -2.96 3.58 -13.14
C VAL A 143 -3.93 4.74 -12.96
N ARG A 144 -4.06 5.59 -13.98
CA ARG A 144 -4.90 6.78 -13.91
C ARG A 144 -6.38 6.46 -14.00
N ASP A 145 -6.78 5.69 -15.02
CA ASP A 145 -8.19 5.56 -15.40
C ASP A 145 -8.89 4.41 -14.68
N TRP A 146 -8.15 3.36 -14.27
CA TRP A 146 -8.74 2.19 -13.59
C TRP A 146 -8.41 2.13 -12.10
N LEU A 147 -7.14 2.28 -11.71
CA LEU A 147 -6.75 2.33 -10.29
C LEU A 147 -7.10 3.66 -9.63
N GLY A 148 -7.36 4.72 -10.41
CA GLY A 148 -7.72 6.05 -9.89
C GLY A 148 -6.59 6.74 -9.13
N VAL A 149 -5.34 6.32 -9.36
CA VAL A 149 -4.17 6.89 -8.66
C VAL A 149 -3.77 8.18 -9.36
N VAL A 150 -3.66 9.24 -8.56
CA VAL A 150 -3.25 10.58 -8.97
C VAL A 150 -2.19 11.11 -8.02
N GLY A 151 -1.39 12.05 -8.50
CA GLY A 151 -0.36 12.72 -7.70
C GLY A 151 0.73 13.30 -8.59
N PRO A 152 1.50 14.28 -8.08
CA PRO A 152 2.63 14.80 -8.82
C PRO A 152 3.72 13.74 -8.97
N VAL A 153 4.32 13.70 -10.17
CA VAL A 153 5.56 12.98 -10.44
C VAL A 153 6.63 14.03 -10.69
N LEU A 154 7.65 14.05 -9.85
CA LEU A 154 8.75 14.97 -9.94
C LEU A 154 9.78 14.49 -10.96
N THR A 155 10.61 15.42 -11.44
CA THR A 155 11.75 15.10 -12.28
C THR A 155 12.89 14.55 -11.41
N PRO A 156 13.51 13.40 -11.77
CA PRO A 156 14.69 12.93 -11.07
C PRO A 156 15.87 13.93 -11.25
N PRO A 157 16.90 13.90 -10.38
CA PRO A 157 18.01 14.86 -10.43
C PRO A 157 18.75 14.91 -11.76
N GLN A 158 18.80 13.79 -12.47
CA GLN A 158 19.40 13.67 -13.79
C GLN A 158 18.57 12.75 -14.68
N GLU A 159 18.42 13.14 -15.95
CA GLU A 159 17.67 12.38 -16.94
C GLU A 159 18.49 12.04 -18.17
N HIS A 160 18.19 10.88 -18.75
CA HIS A 160 18.73 10.50 -20.03
C HIS A 160 17.77 11.04 -21.11
N PRO A 161 18.25 11.72 -22.17
CA PRO A 161 17.37 12.28 -23.20
C PRO A 161 16.41 11.27 -23.86
N LYS A 162 16.81 10.00 -23.94
CA LYS A 162 15.98 8.89 -24.48
C LYS A 162 15.05 8.23 -23.46
N ARG A 163 15.06 8.64 -22.19
CA ARG A 163 14.27 8.07 -21.09
C ARG A 163 13.76 9.19 -20.14
N PRO A 164 13.04 10.19 -20.66
CA PRO A 164 12.48 11.24 -19.81
C PRO A 164 11.39 10.69 -18.88
N VAL A 165 11.23 11.28 -17.70
CA VAL A 165 10.08 11.08 -16.82
C VAL A 165 9.03 12.14 -17.16
N LEU A 166 7.92 11.68 -17.75
CA LEU A 166 6.79 12.49 -18.20
C LEU A 166 5.56 12.31 -17.30
N GLY A 167 5.66 11.50 -16.24
CA GLY A 167 4.59 11.32 -15.26
C GLY A 167 3.37 10.55 -15.81
N LEU A 168 2.19 10.87 -15.25
CA LEU A 168 0.90 10.27 -15.61
C LEU A 168 0.36 10.76 -16.97
N GLU A 169 1.10 11.66 -17.62
CA GLU A 169 0.86 12.20 -18.95
C GLU A 169 1.74 11.54 -20.02
N CYS A 170 2.59 10.58 -19.65
CA CYS A 170 3.45 9.88 -20.59
C CYS A 170 2.61 9.19 -21.69
N PRO A 171 2.85 9.51 -22.98
CA PRO A 171 2.08 8.94 -24.10
C PRO A 171 2.56 7.54 -24.52
N HIS A 172 3.68 7.07 -23.96
CA HIS A 172 4.30 5.80 -24.35
C HIS A 172 3.71 4.64 -23.56
N SER A 173 3.41 3.55 -24.25
CA SER A 173 2.96 2.31 -23.60
C SER A 173 4.14 1.42 -23.21
N GLU A 174 4.16 0.97 -21.95
CA GLU A 174 5.12 -0.05 -21.46
C GLU A 174 5.10 -1.32 -22.32
N TRP A 175 3.90 -1.73 -22.75
CA TRP A 175 3.70 -2.91 -23.60
C TRP A 175 4.34 -2.77 -24.97
N ALA A 176 4.33 -1.57 -25.55
CA ALA A 176 4.93 -1.32 -26.86
C ALA A 176 6.46 -1.48 -26.83
N GLN A 177 7.13 -1.07 -25.74
CA GLN A 177 8.58 -1.20 -25.64
C GLN A 177 9.05 -2.62 -25.34
N ARG A 178 8.28 -3.40 -24.54
CA ARG A 178 8.63 -4.79 -24.23
C ARG A 178 8.83 -5.65 -25.49
N HIS A 179 8.04 -5.40 -26.54
CA HIS A 179 8.14 -6.13 -27.81
C HIS A 179 9.31 -5.66 -28.68
N SER A 180 9.81 -4.43 -28.48
CA SER A 180 11.01 -3.92 -29.16
C SER A 180 12.31 -4.52 -28.59
N ARG A 181 12.37 -4.83 -27.28
CA ARG A 181 13.57 -5.42 -26.64
C ARG A 181 13.82 -6.89 -26.96
N ARG A 182 12.91 -7.60 -27.62
CA ARG A 182 13.18 -8.95 -28.16
C ARG A 182 13.98 -8.93 -29.47
N ALA A 183 14.25 -7.76 -30.05
CA ALA A 183 14.91 -7.61 -31.35
C ALA A 183 16.43 -7.31 -31.27
N THR A 184 17.01 -7.12 -30.08
CA THR A 184 18.44 -6.86 -29.92
C THR A 184 18.91 -7.37 -28.57
N CYS A 185 19.46 -8.58 -28.56
CA CYS A 185 20.46 -9.03 -27.59
C CYS A 185 21.84 -8.54 -28.03
#